data_AF-A0A3S0M3S3-F1
#
_entry.id   AF-A0A3S0M3S3-F1
#
_cell.length_a   1.000
_cell.length_b   1.000
_cell.length_c   1.000
_cell.angle_alpha   90.00
_cell.angle_beta   90.00
_cell.angle_gamma   90.00
#
_symmetry.space_group_name_H-M   'P 1'
#
loop_
_entity.id
_entity.type
_entity.pdbx_description
1 polymer ?
#
loop_
_entity_poly.entity_id
_entity_poly.type
_entity_poly.pdbx_seq_one_letter_code
_entity_poly.pdbx_strand_id
1 'polypeptide(L)'
;LYTEAFAHDYGLGNKNGIDPYVKSAVLANELGLGINAGHDLSLDNIQFFNQNIPGLLEVSIGHALISEAIYLGLDNVVNMYLQKLK
;
A
#
# COMPACT_ATOMS: atom_id res chain seq x y z
N LEU A 1 6.28 -7.11 -1.29
CA LEU A 1 6.90 -5.82 -1.63
C LEU A 1 7.05 -4.99 -0.36
N TYR A 2 8.27 -4.50 -0.08
CA TYR A 2 8.57 -3.67 1.08
C TYR A 2 8.44 -2.19 0.73
N THR A 3 7.41 -1.50 1.22
CA THR A 3 6.94 -0.23 0.64
C THR A 3 7.43 1.06 1.32
N GLU A 4 8.39 1.00 2.24
CA GLU A 4 8.92 2.19 2.94
C GLU A 4 9.39 3.28 1.96
N ALA A 5 10.25 2.92 1.00
CA ALA A 5 10.80 3.91 0.07
C ALA A 5 9.72 4.53 -0.81
N PHE A 6 8.68 3.76 -1.17
CA PHE A 6 7.51 4.29 -1.85
C PHE A 6 6.76 5.29 -0.95
N ALA A 7 6.49 4.93 0.30
CA ALA A 7 5.73 5.77 1.23
C ALA A 7 6.44 7.10 1.49
N HIS A 8 7.76 7.06 1.68
CA HIS A 8 8.61 8.24 1.83
C HIS A 8 8.53 9.15 0.58
N ASP A 9 8.79 8.61 -0.61
CA ASP A 9 8.79 9.39 -1.85
C ASP A 9 7.41 9.96 -2.17
N TYR A 10 6.35 9.18 -1.92
CA TYR A 10 4.97 9.62 -2.08
C TYR A 10 4.65 10.80 -1.14
N GLY A 11 5.13 10.76 0.11
CA GLY A 11 5.02 11.86 1.07
C GLY A 11 5.75 13.14 0.63
N LEU A 12 6.82 13.00 -0.15
CA LEU A 12 7.52 14.12 -0.79
C LEU A 12 6.84 14.61 -2.10
N GLY A 13 5.70 14.01 -2.48
CA GLY A 13 4.97 14.32 -3.71
C GLY A 13 5.50 13.61 -4.96
N ASN A 14 6.50 12.74 -4.83
CA ASN A 14 7.05 11.97 -5.94
C ASN A 14 6.25 10.68 -6.17
N LYS A 15 5.24 10.75 -7.03
CA LYS A 15 4.43 9.57 -7.43
C LYS A 15 5.19 8.54 -8.26
N ASN A 16 6.31 8.93 -8.89
CA ASN A 16 7.13 8.02 -9.70
C ASN A 16 7.96 7.06 -8.85
N GLY A 17 8.03 7.26 -7.52
CA GLY A 17 8.66 6.33 -6.59
C GLY A 17 8.02 4.92 -6.59
N ILE A 18 6.85 4.75 -7.21
CA ILE A 18 6.18 3.47 -7.39
C ILE A 18 6.77 2.60 -8.51
N ASP A 19 7.50 3.18 -9.47
CA ASP A 19 7.94 2.48 -10.69
C ASP A 19 8.72 1.17 -10.43
N PRO A 20 9.65 1.10 -9.45
CA PRO A 20 10.35 -0.14 -9.14
C PRO A 20 9.39 -1.25 -8.68
N TYR A 21 8.36 -0.87 -7.92
CA TYR A 21 7.36 -1.80 -7.38
C TYR A 21 6.46 -2.37 -8.47
N VAL A 22 6.06 -1.55 -9.43
CA VAL A 22 5.28 -2.00 -10.60
C VAL A 22 6.11 -3.00 -11.42
N LYS A 23 7.38 -2.71 -11.69
CA LYS A 23 8.29 -3.62 -12.41
C LYS A 23 8.46 -4.95 -11.66
N SER A 24 8.66 -4.90 -10.33
CA SER A 24 8.74 -6.11 -9.51
C SER A 24 7.44 -6.91 -9.51
N ALA A 25 6.28 -6.24 -9.48
CA ALA A 25 4.97 -6.88 -9.52
C ALA A 25 4.71 -7.57 -10.87
N VAL A 26 5.04 -6.92 -11.99
CA VAL A 26 4.93 -7.53 -13.33
C VAL A 26 5.77 -8.81 -13.40
N LEU A 27 7.04 -8.76 -13.00
CA LEU A 27 7.92 -9.93 -13.01
C LEU A 27 7.42 -11.03 -12.05
N ALA A 28 6.95 -10.67 -10.85
CA ALA A 28 6.40 -11.65 -9.90
C ALA A 28 5.18 -12.39 -10.49
N ASN A 29 4.29 -11.67 -11.16
CA ASN A 29 3.13 -12.27 -11.84
C ASN A 29 3.56 -13.19 -13.00
N GLU A 30 4.55 -12.79 -13.81
CA GLU A 30 5.10 -13.63 -14.89
C GLU A 30 5.70 -14.94 -14.36
N LEU A 31 6.25 -14.91 -13.15
CA LEU A 31 6.79 -16.08 -12.45
C LEU A 31 5.73 -16.88 -11.67
N GLY A 32 4.46 -16.45 -11.69
CA GLY A 32 3.38 -17.10 -10.95
C GLY A 32 3.44 -16.92 -9.44
N LEU A 33 4.12 -15.88 -8.95
CA LEU A 33 4.22 -15.56 -7.52
C LEU A 33 3.10 -14.61 -7.10
N GLY A 34 2.47 -14.92 -5.97
CA GLY A 34 1.53 -14.01 -5.32
C GLY A 34 2.25 -12.79 -4.74
N ILE A 35 1.59 -11.63 -4.81
CA ILE A 35 2.18 -10.35 -4.38
C ILE A 35 1.46 -9.87 -3.13
N ASN A 36 2.17 -9.89 -2.01
CA ASN A 36 1.77 -9.18 -0.79
C ASN A 36 2.60 -7.90 -0.65
N ALA A 37 2.07 -6.85 -0.02
CA ALA A 37 2.81 -5.60 0.24
C ALA A 37 2.56 -5.05 1.64
N GLY A 38 3.44 -4.16 2.10
CA GLY A 38 3.31 -3.53 3.40
C GLY A 38 4.57 -2.79 3.80
N HIS A 39 4.54 -2.19 5.00
CA HIS A 39 5.50 -1.20 5.52
C HIS A 39 5.20 0.24 5.05
N ASP A 40 4.78 1.10 5.99
CA ASP A 40 4.42 2.51 5.78
C ASP A 40 3.30 2.81 4.77
N LEU A 41 2.48 1.81 4.44
CA LEU A 41 1.17 2.05 3.84
C LEU A 41 0.25 2.71 4.86
N SER A 42 -0.49 3.73 4.42
CA SER A 42 -1.41 4.55 5.22
C SER A 42 -2.69 4.87 4.44
N LEU A 43 -3.68 5.51 5.08
CA LEU A 43 -4.88 5.98 4.38
C LEU A 43 -4.56 6.98 3.24
N ASP A 44 -3.42 7.67 3.30
CA ASP A 44 -3.04 8.68 2.30
C ASP A 44 -2.47 8.09 1.01
N ASN A 45 -1.76 6.96 1.10
CA ASN A 45 -0.98 6.43 -0.02
C ASN A 45 -1.51 5.09 -0.56
N ILE A 46 -2.28 4.33 0.23
CA ILE A 46 -2.60 2.94 -0.10
C ILE A 46 -3.47 2.79 -1.35
N GLN A 47 -4.38 3.73 -1.58
CA GLN A 47 -5.25 3.70 -2.76
C GLN A 47 -4.42 3.84 -4.04
N PHE A 48 -3.46 4.76 -4.04
CA PHE A 48 -2.56 4.96 -5.17
C PHE A 48 -1.70 3.70 -5.40
N PHE A 49 -1.18 3.10 -4.32
CA PHE A 49 -0.41 1.87 -4.42
C PHE A 49 -1.24 0.73 -5.03
N ASN A 50 -2.43 0.45 -4.49
CA ASN A 50 -3.33 -0.60 -4.97
C ASN A 50 -3.69 -0.45 -6.45
N GLN A 51 -4.01 0.77 -6.89
CA GLN A 51 -4.41 1.04 -8.27
C GLN A 51 -3.29 0.82 -9.31
N ASN A 52 -2.03 0.86 -8.89
CA ASN A 52 -0.88 0.77 -9.79
C ASN A 52 -0.14 -0.57 -9.73
N ILE A 53 -0.36 -1.39 -8.70
CA ILE A 53 0.37 -2.65 -8.51
C ILE A 53 -0.45 -3.82 -9.06
N PRO A 54 -0.09 -4.37 -10.23
CA PRO A 54 -0.82 -5.47 -10.82
C PRO A 54 -0.69 -6.73 -9.97
N GLY A 55 -1.79 -7.44 -9.77
CA GLY A 55 -1.79 -8.72 -9.05
C GLY A 55 -1.54 -8.61 -7.55
N LEU A 56 -1.72 -7.44 -6.93
CA LEU A 56 -1.68 -7.29 -5.49
C LEU A 56 -2.77 -8.14 -4.82
N LEU A 57 -2.38 -9.10 -4.00
CA LEU A 57 -3.29 -10.05 -3.34
C LEU A 57 -3.64 -9.61 -1.92
N GLU A 58 -2.65 -9.09 -1.19
CA GLU A 58 -2.81 -8.75 0.22
C GLU A 58 -1.90 -7.57 0.60
N VAL A 59 -2.36 -6.78 1.57
CA VAL A 59 -1.55 -5.76 2.25
C VAL A 59 -1.53 -5.98 3.76
N SER A 60 -0.36 -5.82 4.38
CA SER A 60 -0.21 -5.84 5.83
C SER A 60 0.10 -4.43 6.35
N ILE A 61 -0.77 -3.90 7.20
CA ILE A 61 -0.73 -2.52 7.70
C ILE A 61 -0.81 -2.55 9.21
N GLY A 62 0.15 -1.89 9.87
CA GLY A 62 0.27 -1.88 11.33
C GLY A 62 0.28 -0.46 11.90
N HIS A 63 1.46 0.15 11.94
CA HIS A 63 1.68 1.43 12.62
C HIS A 63 0.70 2.53 12.19
N ALA A 64 0.54 2.79 10.89
CA ALA A 64 -0.38 3.82 10.39
C ALA A 64 -1.83 3.55 10.82
N LEU A 65 -2.30 2.30 10.66
CA LEU A 65 -3.65 1.90 11.05
C LEU A 65 -3.92 2.16 12.53
N ILE A 66 -3.00 1.79 13.42
CA ILE A 66 -3.16 2.03 14.86
C ILE A 66 -3.10 3.53 15.18
N SER A 67 -2.16 4.26 14.58
CA SER A 67 -2.02 5.71 14.78
C SER A 67 -3.26 6.48 14.33
N GLU A 68 -3.85 6.15 13.18
CA GLU A 68 -5.09 6.74 12.68
C GLU A 68 -6.29 6.35 13.55
N ALA A 69 -6.33 5.10 14.04
CA ALA A 69 -7.40 4.59 14.89
C ALA A 69 -7.48 5.29 16.26
N ILE A 70 -6.38 5.86 16.77
CA ILE A 70 -6.40 6.67 18.00
C ILE A 70 -7.35 7.87 17.85
N TYR A 71 -7.46 8.45 16.65
CA TYR A 71 -8.28 9.63 16.38
C TYR A 71 -9.66 9.28 15.82
N LEU A 72 -9.72 8.26 14.96
CA LEU A 72 -10.91 7.96 14.16
C LEU A 72 -11.69 6.74 14.67
N GLY A 73 -11.11 5.97 15.59
CA GLY A 73 -11.64 4.69 16.03
C GLY A 73 -11.30 3.53 15.08
N LEU A 74 -10.99 2.36 15.64
CA LEU A 74 -10.50 1.20 14.88
C LEU A 74 -11.49 0.73 13.80
N ASP A 75 -12.78 0.65 14.13
CA ASP A 75 -13.81 0.18 13.20
C ASP A 75 -13.94 1.11 11.97
N ASN A 76 -13.89 2.42 12.19
CA ASN A 76 -13.92 3.40 11.09
C ASN A 76 -12.69 3.26 10.20
N VAL A 77 -11.50 3.19 10.79
CA VAL A 77 -10.23 3.12 10.04
C VAL A 77 -10.15 1.84 9.20
N VAL A 78 -10.51 0.69 9.77
CA VAL A 78 -10.57 -0.57 9.01
C VAL A 78 -11.50 -0.44 7.79
N ASN A 79 -12.68 0.14 7.97
CA ASN A 79 -13.61 0.38 6.86
C ASN A 79 -13.05 1.36 5.81
N MET A 80 -12.32 2.41 6.22
CA MET A 80 -11.66 3.34 5.30
C MET A 80 -10.57 2.66 4.47
N TYR A 81 -9.76 1.79 5.07
CA TYR A 81 -8.77 0.99 4.32
C TYR A 81 -9.46 0.05 3.32
N LEU A 82 -10.50 -0.67 3.75
CA LEU A 82 -11.27 -1.55 2.85
C LEU A 82 -11.86 -0.77 1.68
N GLN A 83 -12.36 0.45 1.88
CA GLN A 83 -12.87 1.30 0.81
C GLN A 83 -11.79 1.74 -0.19
N LYS A 84 -10.56 1.98 0.28
CA LYS A 84 -9.42 2.37 -0.57
C LYS A 84 -8.78 1.21 -1.34
N LEU A 85 -9.05 -0.02 -0.93
CA LEU A 85 -8.56 -1.26 -1.56
C LEU A 85 -9.57 -1.89 -2.54
N LYS A 86 -10.79 -1.36 -2.61
CA LYS A 86 -11.77 -1.70 -3.66
C LYS A 86 -11.36 -1.08 -5.00
#